data_AF-A0A257NF44-F1
#
_entry.id   AF-A0A257NF44-F1
#
_cell.length_a   1.000
_cell.length_b   1.000
_cell.length_c   1.000
_cell.angle_alpha   90.00
_cell.angle_beta   90.00
_cell.angle_gamma   90.00
#
_symmetry.space_group_name_H-M   'P 1'
#
loop_
_entity.id
_entity.type
_entity.pdbx_description
1 polymer ?
#
loop_
_entity_poly.entity_id
_entity_poly.type
_entity_poly.pdbx_seq_one_letter_code
_entity_poly.pdbx_strand_id
1 'polypeptide(L)'
;LKMRYLYPVGLILSMPGIHTLAVNKYRSIADSRTRIPCTSECLVSPKLQDNTFYHQIFECFATRKPKAFSRKLAKIFIALLVLQLNSTIHYGLFYRLDIAAKKSPISAPIAEASNALIMVSLTFLGITPHALYLHDHFAGYDRILAITYTDQNGTERWLPFVNEQGRLLAPNWGRVHSMWANIAVTPNINNTRLQKFIMKVTAFWGQKIGLNLDNTVFHIKLKKINAPAYWVHDQLHQNFSAPWTTIGTVTWTDKLISFDLPDNINSL
;
A
#
# COMPACT_ATOMS: atom_id res chain seq x y z
N LEU A 1 -41.12 5.55 6.10
CA LEU A 1 -39.65 5.70 6.23
C LEU A 1 -38.93 4.93 5.12
N LYS A 2 -38.09 5.61 4.31
CA LYS A 2 -37.57 5.12 3.02
C LYS A 2 -36.13 4.54 3.04
N MET A 3 -35.52 4.31 4.19
CA MET A 3 -34.18 3.68 4.30
C MET A 3 -34.20 2.52 5.29
N ARG A 4 -34.58 1.33 4.81
CA ARG A 4 -34.76 0.12 5.65
C ARG A 4 -33.46 -0.42 6.23
N TYR A 5 -32.30 -0.19 5.58
CA TYR A 5 -31.01 -0.70 6.05
C TYR A 5 -30.44 0.09 7.24
N LEU A 6 -30.86 1.34 7.46
CA LEU A 6 -30.50 2.12 8.64
C LEU A 6 -31.50 1.95 9.79
N TYR A 7 -32.54 1.15 9.59
CA TYR A 7 -33.55 0.91 10.62
C TYR A 7 -32.96 0.32 11.91
N PRO A 8 -32.03 -0.66 11.88
CA PRO A 8 -31.40 -1.17 13.10
C PRO A 8 -30.62 -0.10 13.86
N VAL A 9 -29.90 0.77 13.14
CA VAL A 9 -29.17 1.89 13.73
C VAL A 9 -30.13 2.91 14.34
N GLY A 10 -31.24 3.19 13.66
CA GLY A 10 -32.31 4.05 14.17
C GLY A 10 -32.95 3.52 15.46
N LEU A 11 -33.17 2.21 15.55
CA LEU A 11 -33.65 1.56 16.78
C LEU A 11 -32.65 1.73 17.93
N ILE A 12 -31.35 1.52 17.67
CA ILE A 12 -30.30 1.70 18.68
C ILE A 12 -30.26 3.14 19.19
N LEU A 13 -30.34 4.13 18.28
CA LEU A 13 -30.36 5.56 18.64
C LEU A 13 -31.64 5.99 19.36
N SER A 14 -32.72 5.21 19.24
CA SER A 14 -34.00 5.48 19.92
C SER A 14 -34.07 4.86 21.32
N MET A 15 -33.08 4.06 21.73
CA MET A 15 -33.07 3.47 23.07
C MET A 15 -32.96 4.55 24.16
N PRO A 16 -33.65 4.39 25.30
CA PRO A 16 -33.53 5.30 26.44
C PRO A 16 -32.07 5.45 26.87
N GLY A 17 -31.64 6.66 27.25
CA GLY A 17 -30.25 6.96 27.58
C GLY A 17 -29.40 7.31 26.36
N ILE A 18 -29.31 6.42 25.36
CA ILE A 18 -28.59 6.68 24.10
C ILE A 18 -29.25 7.86 23.36
N HIS A 19 -30.57 7.83 23.25
CA HIS A 19 -31.33 8.92 22.64
C HIS A 19 -31.05 10.27 23.33
N THR A 20 -31.07 10.29 24.66
CA THR A 20 -30.83 11.51 25.45
C THR A 20 -29.41 12.04 25.24
N LEU A 21 -28.40 11.16 25.27
CA LEU A 21 -27.00 11.51 25.00
C LEU A 21 -26.81 12.04 23.58
N ALA A 22 -27.38 11.36 22.60
CA ALA A 22 -27.31 11.75 21.19
C ALA A 22 -27.97 13.12 20.96
N VAL A 23 -29.17 13.35 21.52
CA VAL A 23 -29.88 14.64 21.43
C VAL A 23 -29.08 15.75 22.10
N ASN A 24 -28.55 15.52 23.31
CA ASN A 24 -27.78 16.53 24.03
C ASN A 24 -26.49 16.90 23.29
N LYS A 25 -25.78 15.91 22.73
CA LYS A 25 -24.57 16.16 21.94
C LYS A 25 -24.90 16.86 20.62
N TYR A 26 -25.96 16.44 19.94
CA TYR A 26 -26.45 17.10 18.73
C TYR A 26 -26.82 18.56 19.00
N ARG A 27 -27.58 18.85 20.07
CA ARG A 27 -27.93 20.22 20.47
C ARG A 27 -26.70 21.04 20.80
N SER A 28 -25.78 20.51 21.60
CA SER A 28 -24.51 21.18 21.91
C SER A 28 -23.78 21.63 20.64
N ILE A 29 -23.69 20.78 19.61
CA ILE A 29 -23.11 21.13 18.31
C ILE A 29 -24.00 22.13 17.55
N ALA A 30 -25.31 21.90 17.48
CA ALA A 30 -26.25 22.72 16.72
C ALA A 30 -26.39 24.16 17.27
N ASP A 31 -26.18 24.32 18.58
CA ASP A 31 -26.28 25.59 19.31
C ASP A 31 -24.93 26.32 19.34
N SER A 32 -23.81 25.58 19.38
CA SER A 32 -22.45 26.18 19.37
C SER A 32 -21.87 26.39 17.97
N ARG A 33 -22.46 25.80 16.91
CA ARG A 33 -21.95 25.99 15.55
C ARG A 33 -22.07 27.46 15.15
N THR A 34 -20.98 28.02 14.66
CA THR A 34 -20.99 29.30 13.96
C THR A 34 -21.85 29.16 12.72
N ARG A 35 -23.03 29.78 12.73
CA ARG A 35 -23.90 29.87 11.56
C ARG A 35 -23.44 31.07 10.76
N ILE A 36 -22.86 30.85 9.59
CA ILE A 36 -22.61 31.93 8.64
C ILE A 36 -23.95 32.23 7.97
N PRO A 37 -24.62 33.37 8.28
CA PRO A 37 -25.86 33.72 7.62
C PRO A 37 -25.55 34.04 6.16
N CYS A 38 -26.28 33.42 5.25
CA CYS A 38 -26.17 33.75 3.84
C CYS A 38 -27.03 34.99 3.58
N THR A 39 -26.41 36.17 3.63
CA THR A 39 -27.04 37.47 3.37
C THR A 39 -26.92 37.84 1.88
N SER A 40 -27.27 39.06 1.49
CA SER A 40 -27.09 39.57 0.11
C SER A 40 -25.65 39.56 -0.40
N GLU A 41 -24.66 39.37 0.48
CA GLU A 41 -23.24 39.28 0.14
C GLU A 41 -22.77 37.85 -0.15
N CYS A 42 -23.63 36.85 0.05
CA CYS A 42 -23.34 35.49 -0.36
C CYS A 42 -23.19 35.43 -1.89
N LEU A 43 -22.00 35.02 -2.35
CA LEU A 43 -21.82 34.61 -3.73
C LEU A 43 -22.71 33.39 -3.99
N VAL A 44 -23.88 33.60 -4.59
CA VAL A 44 -24.67 32.51 -5.17
C VAL A 44 -23.83 31.97 -6.32
N SER A 45 -23.07 30.92 -6.03
CA SER A 45 -22.33 30.22 -7.08
C SER A 45 -23.32 29.85 -8.18
N PRO A 46 -23.09 30.26 -9.43
CA PRO A 46 -23.97 29.86 -10.52
C PRO A 46 -24.03 28.35 -10.50
N LYS A 47 -25.24 27.79 -10.56
CA LYS A 47 -25.43 26.35 -10.59
C LYS A 47 -24.58 25.82 -11.73
N LEU A 48 -23.50 25.09 -11.38
CA LEU A 48 -22.63 24.49 -12.37
C LEU A 48 -23.52 23.71 -13.34
N GLN A 49 -23.36 23.99 -14.63
CA GLN A 49 -24.09 23.21 -15.64
C GLN A 49 -23.58 21.79 -15.57
N ASP A 50 -24.34 20.93 -14.90
CA ASP A 50 -24.00 19.52 -14.76
C ASP A 50 -24.37 18.76 -16.03
N ASN A 51 -23.70 19.11 -17.13
CA ASN A 51 -23.84 18.46 -18.42
C ASN A 51 -22.82 17.32 -18.57
N THR A 52 -22.28 16.82 -17.46
CA THR A 52 -21.32 15.72 -17.50
C THR A 52 -21.99 14.47 -18.07
N PHE A 53 -21.20 13.64 -18.76
CA PHE A 53 -21.68 12.32 -19.19
C PHE A 53 -22.22 11.51 -17.99
N TYR A 54 -21.64 11.72 -16.80
CA TYR A 54 -22.13 11.12 -15.57
C TYR A 54 -23.58 11.56 -15.26
N HIS A 55 -23.86 12.86 -15.23
CA HIS A 55 -25.20 13.39 -14.94
C HIS A 55 -26.23 12.95 -15.99
N GLN A 56 -25.86 13.02 -17.27
CA GLN A 56 -26.76 12.65 -18.37
C GLN A 56 -27.07 11.14 -18.41
N ILE A 57 -26.07 10.29 -18.18
CA ILE A 57 -26.21 8.84 -18.33
C ILE A 57 -26.64 8.16 -17.04
N PHE A 58 -26.09 8.54 -15.89
CA PHE A 58 -26.35 7.85 -14.63
C PHE A 58 -27.46 8.52 -13.84
N GLU A 59 -27.39 9.83 -13.60
CA GLU A 59 -28.40 10.51 -12.75
C GLU A 59 -29.75 10.63 -13.46
N CYS A 60 -29.78 11.21 -14.67
CA CYS A 60 -31.00 11.36 -15.44
C CYS A 60 -31.68 10.00 -15.74
N PHE A 61 -30.90 8.97 -16.08
CA PHE A 61 -31.46 7.64 -16.33
C PHE A 61 -31.95 6.96 -15.05
N ALA A 62 -31.23 7.12 -13.93
CA ALA A 62 -31.67 6.62 -12.63
C ALA A 62 -32.97 7.27 -12.19
N THR A 63 -33.15 8.57 -12.42
CA THR A 63 -34.39 9.28 -12.09
C THR A 63 -35.55 8.89 -13.00
N ARG A 64 -35.32 8.78 -14.33
CA ARG A 64 -36.37 8.45 -15.31
C ARG A 64 -36.81 6.99 -15.22
N LYS A 65 -35.89 6.05 -14.96
CA LYS A 65 -36.16 4.60 -14.94
C LYS A 65 -35.50 3.91 -13.74
N PRO A 66 -35.88 4.25 -12.50
CA PRO A 66 -35.18 3.81 -11.28
C PRO A 66 -35.13 2.30 -11.13
N LYS A 67 -36.24 1.59 -11.43
CA LYS A 67 -36.28 0.12 -11.36
C LYS A 67 -35.38 -0.55 -12.40
N ALA A 68 -35.31 -0.01 -13.62
CA ALA A 68 -34.47 -0.57 -14.67
C ALA A 68 -32.98 -0.32 -14.38
N PHE A 69 -32.65 0.89 -13.92
CA PHE A 69 -31.31 1.26 -13.47
C PHE A 69 -30.83 0.37 -12.32
N SER A 70 -31.65 0.22 -11.28
CA SER A 70 -31.33 -0.66 -10.14
C SER A 70 -31.10 -2.10 -10.57
N ARG A 71 -31.93 -2.66 -11.46
CA ARG A 71 -31.71 -4.03 -11.98
C ARG A 71 -30.42 -4.14 -12.78
N LYS A 72 -30.07 -3.12 -13.58
CA LYS A 72 -28.81 -3.11 -14.36
C LYS A 72 -27.60 -3.07 -13.43
N LEU A 73 -27.60 -2.17 -12.44
CA LEU A 73 -26.54 -2.11 -11.43
C LEU A 73 -26.44 -3.41 -10.63
N ALA A 74 -27.57 -3.99 -10.20
CA ALA A 74 -27.57 -5.26 -9.49
C ALA A 74 -26.92 -6.37 -10.30
N LYS A 75 -27.21 -6.46 -11.61
CA LYS A 75 -26.55 -7.42 -12.51
C LYS A 75 -25.03 -7.19 -12.59
N ILE A 76 -24.58 -5.94 -12.69
CA ILE A 76 -23.16 -5.59 -12.70
C ILE A 76 -22.49 -6.00 -11.38
N PHE A 77 -23.10 -5.66 -10.24
CA PHE A 77 -22.56 -6.05 -8.94
C PHE A 77 -22.56 -7.55 -8.73
N ILE A 78 -23.58 -8.28 -9.20
CA ILE A 78 -23.59 -9.75 -9.19
C ILE A 78 -22.43 -10.28 -10.04
N ALA A 79 -22.19 -9.74 -11.24
CA ALA A 79 -21.06 -10.14 -12.06
C ALA A 79 -19.72 -9.88 -11.36
N LEU A 80 -19.52 -8.68 -10.79
CA LEU A 80 -18.31 -8.36 -10.02
C LEU A 80 -18.15 -9.28 -8.80
N LEU A 81 -19.24 -9.58 -8.10
CA LEU A 81 -19.25 -10.52 -6.98
C LEU A 81 -18.81 -11.91 -7.42
N VAL A 82 -19.31 -12.41 -8.55
CA VAL A 82 -18.91 -13.72 -9.10
C VAL A 82 -17.42 -13.74 -9.44
N LEU A 83 -16.89 -12.69 -10.07
CA LEU A 83 -15.46 -12.60 -10.39
C LEU A 83 -14.57 -12.56 -9.14
N GLN A 84 -15.01 -11.81 -8.12
CA GLN A 84 -14.31 -11.74 -6.84
C GLN A 84 -14.37 -13.06 -6.10
N LEU A 85 -15.54 -13.70 -6.03
CA LEU A 85 -15.71 -15.03 -5.43
C LEU A 85 -14.86 -16.07 -6.14
N ASN A 86 -14.81 -16.06 -7.48
CA ASN A 86 -13.93 -16.95 -8.23
C ASN A 86 -12.46 -16.72 -7.85
N SER A 87 -12.00 -15.47 -7.76
CA SER A 87 -10.63 -15.14 -7.35
C SER A 87 -10.33 -15.61 -5.92
N THR A 88 -11.25 -15.40 -4.97
CA THR A 88 -11.11 -15.84 -3.58
C THR A 88 -11.10 -17.36 -3.45
N ILE A 89 -12.04 -18.06 -4.10
CA ILE A 89 -12.14 -19.52 -4.07
C ILE A 89 -10.92 -20.15 -4.75
N HIS A 90 -10.51 -19.62 -5.90
CA HIS A 90 -9.36 -20.15 -6.62
C HIS A 90 -8.09 -20.10 -5.78
N TYR A 91 -7.79 -18.92 -5.25
CA TYR A 91 -6.58 -18.73 -4.46
C TYR A 91 -6.65 -19.47 -3.11
N GLY A 92 -7.78 -19.41 -2.41
CA GLY A 92 -7.94 -20.01 -1.09
C GLY A 92 -8.10 -21.53 -1.11
N LEU A 93 -8.89 -22.08 -2.03
CA LEU A 93 -9.21 -23.51 -2.07
C LEU A 93 -8.35 -24.27 -3.08
N PHE A 94 -8.22 -23.81 -4.32
CA PHE A 94 -7.48 -24.57 -5.34
C PHE A 94 -5.96 -24.42 -5.19
N TYR A 95 -5.47 -23.19 -5.02
CA TYR A 95 -4.04 -22.91 -4.89
C TYR A 95 -3.50 -23.25 -3.48
N ARG A 96 -4.06 -22.68 -2.41
CA ARG A 96 -3.51 -22.85 -1.05
C ARG A 96 -3.75 -24.25 -0.44
N LEU A 97 -4.91 -24.88 -0.69
CA LEU A 97 -5.22 -26.21 -0.15
C LEU A 97 -4.93 -27.35 -1.13
N ASP A 98 -4.36 -27.02 -2.29
CA ASP A 98 -3.92 -27.97 -3.31
C ASP A 98 -5.02 -28.96 -3.77
N ILE A 99 -6.28 -28.51 -3.73
CA ILE A 99 -7.44 -29.35 -4.09
C ILE A 99 -7.41 -29.75 -5.57
N ALA A 100 -6.73 -28.96 -6.41
CA ALA A 100 -6.49 -29.28 -7.80
C ALA A 100 -5.41 -30.37 -8.00
N ALA A 101 -4.30 -30.35 -7.25
CA ALA A 101 -3.26 -31.38 -7.41
C ALA A 101 -3.62 -32.74 -6.80
N LYS A 102 -4.72 -32.83 -6.04
CA LYS A 102 -5.32 -34.12 -5.64
C LYS A 102 -5.88 -34.94 -6.81
N LYS A 103 -5.72 -34.49 -8.07
CA LYS A 103 -6.07 -35.22 -9.31
C LYS A 103 -7.46 -35.86 -9.29
N SER A 104 -8.44 -35.19 -8.69
CA SER A 104 -9.83 -35.62 -8.84
C SER A 104 -10.28 -35.28 -10.27
N PRO A 105 -10.95 -36.21 -10.99
CA PRO A 105 -11.49 -35.96 -12.33
C PRO A 105 -12.43 -34.74 -12.41
N ILE A 106 -12.94 -34.30 -11.26
CA ILE A 106 -13.87 -33.17 -11.15
C ILE A 106 -13.13 -31.87 -10.78
N SER A 107 -12.05 -31.94 -9.98
CA SER A 107 -11.39 -30.71 -9.49
C SER A 107 -10.50 -30.04 -10.55
N ALA A 108 -9.87 -30.83 -11.43
CA ALA A 108 -8.99 -30.29 -12.46
C ALA A 108 -9.71 -29.39 -13.48
N PRO A 109 -10.83 -29.82 -14.11
CA PRO A 109 -11.56 -28.96 -15.04
C PRO A 109 -12.11 -27.67 -14.39
N ILE A 110 -12.54 -27.76 -13.13
CA ILE A 110 -13.03 -26.59 -12.37
C ILE A 110 -11.90 -25.60 -12.11
N ALA A 111 -10.71 -26.09 -11.74
CA ALA A 111 -9.54 -25.24 -11.53
C ALA A 111 -9.10 -24.54 -12.82
N GLU A 112 -9.11 -25.24 -13.96
CA GLU A 112 -8.80 -24.67 -15.28
C GLU A 112 -9.81 -23.59 -15.70
N ALA A 113 -11.11 -23.87 -15.57
CA ALA A 113 -12.16 -22.89 -15.87
C ALA A 113 -12.05 -21.65 -14.96
N SER A 114 -11.77 -21.88 -13.69
CA SER A 114 -11.56 -20.82 -12.70
C SER A 114 -10.33 -19.96 -13.05
N ASN A 115 -9.24 -20.58 -13.51
CA ASN A 115 -8.04 -19.89 -13.99
C ASN A 115 -8.32 -19.06 -15.26
N ALA A 116 -9.05 -19.62 -16.23
CA ALA A 116 -9.45 -18.89 -17.43
C ALA A 116 -10.29 -17.65 -17.08
N LEU A 117 -11.21 -17.77 -16.12
CA LEU A 117 -12.00 -16.64 -15.63
C LEU A 117 -11.13 -15.59 -14.94
N ILE A 118 -10.11 -16.00 -14.18
CA ILE A 118 -9.12 -15.06 -13.59
C ILE A 118 -8.37 -14.31 -14.70
N MET A 119 -7.93 -14.98 -15.76
CA MET A 119 -7.21 -14.32 -16.86
C MET A 119 -8.04 -13.21 -17.51
N VAL A 120 -9.32 -13.48 -17.80
CA VAL A 120 -10.24 -12.47 -18.34
C VAL A 120 -10.48 -11.35 -17.33
N SER A 121 -10.74 -11.71 -16.07
CA SER A 121 -11.00 -10.79 -14.96
C SER A 121 -9.84 -9.84 -14.68
N LEU A 122 -8.61 -10.34 -14.67
CA LEU A 122 -7.37 -9.57 -14.55
C LEU A 122 -7.20 -8.62 -15.74
N THR A 123 -7.32 -9.13 -16.97
CA THR A 123 -7.01 -8.38 -18.19
C THR A 123 -7.95 -7.18 -18.38
N PHE A 124 -9.24 -7.35 -18.14
CA PHE A 124 -10.23 -6.32 -18.45
C PHE A 124 -10.71 -5.51 -17.25
N LEU A 125 -10.64 -6.08 -16.05
CA LEU A 125 -11.25 -5.47 -14.84
C LEU A 125 -10.27 -5.32 -13.68
N GLY A 126 -9.04 -5.83 -13.80
CA GLY A 126 -8.04 -5.79 -12.73
C GLY A 126 -8.42 -6.61 -11.48
N ILE A 127 -9.41 -7.50 -11.59
CA ILE A 127 -9.84 -8.35 -10.49
C ILE A 127 -9.04 -9.66 -10.57
N THR A 128 -8.07 -9.79 -9.68
CA THR A 128 -7.14 -10.92 -9.60
C THR A 128 -6.84 -11.22 -8.13
N PRO A 129 -6.52 -12.47 -7.75
CA PRO A 129 -5.89 -12.70 -6.47
C PRO A 129 -4.57 -11.93 -6.42
N HIS A 130 -4.42 -11.09 -5.38
CA HIS A 130 -3.18 -10.41 -5.08
C HIS A 130 -2.91 -10.56 -3.59
N ALA A 131 -1.84 -11.26 -3.26
CA ALA A 131 -1.49 -11.45 -1.87
C ALA A 131 -0.68 -10.26 -1.38
N LEU A 132 -1.18 -9.62 -0.33
CA LEU A 132 -0.57 -8.41 0.25
C LEU A 132 0.26 -8.73 1.49
N TYR A 133 -0.16 -9.71 2.28
CA TYR A 133 0.46 -10.06 3.56
C TYR A 133 0.70 -11.56 3.63
N LEU A 134 1.81 -11.99 4.25
CA LEU A 134 2.12 -13.40 4.52
C LEU A 134 2.19 -14.28 3.24
N HIS A 135 2.53 -13.68 2.10
CA HIS A 135 2.72 -14.42 0.86
C HIS A 135 4.10 -15.08 0.80
N ASP A 136 4.18 -16.20 0.10
CA ASP A 136 5.45 -16.88 -0.22
C ASP A 136 6.43 -15.98 -0.98
N HIS A 137 5.93 -14.98 -1.72
CA HIS A 137 6.78 -14.05 -2.48
C HIS A 137 7.63 -13.14 -1.59
N PHE A 138 7.27 -12.99 -0.31
CA PHE A 138 8.08 -12.30 0.69
C PHE A 138 9.03 -13.25 1.44
N ALA A 139 9.02 -14.56 1.14
CA ALA A 139 9.91 -15.50 1.79
C ALA A 139 11.37 -15.15 1.53
N GLY A 140 12.16 -15.13 2.61
CA GLY A 140 13.57 -14.77 2.59
C GLY A 140 13.85 -13.26 2.56
N TYR A 141 12.83 -12.40 2.54
CA TYR A 141 13.05 -10.96 2.84
C TYR A 141 13.23 -10.77 4.35
N ASP A 142 14.45 -11.00 4.83
CA ASP A 142 14.83 -11.01 6.25
C ASP A 142 15.71 -9.81 6.63
N ARG A 143 15.94 -8.87 5.71
CA ARG A 143 16.82 -7.73 5.92
C ARG A 143 16.38 -6.49 5.15
N ILE A 144 16.70 -5.33 5.73
CA ILE A 144 16.57 -4.01 5.12
C ILE A 144 17.96 -3.39 5.07
N LEU A 145 18.30 -2.79 3.93
CA LEU A 145 19.49 -1.95 3.81
C LEU A 145 19.11 -0.47 3.79
N ALA A 146 19.96 0.36 4.39
CA ALA A 146 19.90 1.80 4.33
C ALA A 146 21.30 2.40 4.18
N ILE A 147 21.36 3.70 3.94
CA ILE A 147 22.61 4.43 3.84
C ILE A 147 22.52 5.68 4.70
N THR A 148 23.51 5.84 5.57
CA THR A 148 23.73 7.07 6.33
C THR A 148 25.07 7.68 5.90
N TYR A 149 25.38 8.89 6.36
CA TYR A 149 26.63 9.57 6.08
C TYR A 149 27.10 10.36 7.29
N THR A 150 28.40 10.61 7.39
CA THR A 150 28.96 11.52 8.39
C THR A 150 28.92 12.95 7.86
N ASP A 151 28.26 13.86 8.57
CA ASP A 151 28.23 15.28 8.22
C ASP A 151 29.53 16.01 8.62
N GLN A 152 29.64 17.30 8.26
CA GLN A 152 30.82 18.12 8.55
C GLN A 152 31.13 18.27 10.05
N ASN A 153 30.14 18.03 10.92
CA ASN A 153 30.29 18.08 12.37
C ASN A 153 30.64 16.71 12.97
N GLY A 154 30.91 15.70 12.14
CA GLY A 154 31.17 14.32 12.57
C GLY A 154 29.91 13.57 13.02
N THR A 155 28.71 14.12 12.79
CA THR A 155 27.45 13.50 13.20
C THR A 155 26.91 12.60 12.10
N GLU A 156 26.44 11.41 12.46
CA GLU A 156 25.83 10.49 11.50
C GLU A 156 24.40 10.93 11.14
N ARG A 157 24.09 10.99 9.84
CA ARG A 157 22.81 11.45 9.29
C ARG A 157 22.27 10.46 8.27
N TRP A 158 20.94 10.31 8.19
CA TRP A 158 20.29 9.45 7.22
C TRP A 158 20.22 10.08 5.83
N LEU A 159 20.48 9.30 4.78
CA LEU A 159 20.05 9.72 3.45
C LEU A 159 18.52 9.65 3.36
N PRO A 160 17.86 10.66 2.75
CA PRO A 160 16.41 10.85 2.83
C PRO A 160 15.63 9.94 1.86
N PHE A 161 15.85 8.63 1.96
CA PHE A 161 15.11 7.62 1.20
C PHE A 161 14.68 6.44 2.06
N VAL A 162 15.42 6.08 3.10
CA VAL A 162 15.01 5.14 4.15
C VAL A 162 15.16 5.83 5.51
N ASN A 163 14.20 5.66 6.42
CA ASN A 163 14.31 6.19 7.78
C ASN A 163 14.81 5.15 8.79
N GLU A 164 14.98 5.57 10.04
CA GLU A 164 15.41 4.73 11.17
C GLU A 164 14.50 3.52 11.42
N GLN A 165 13.23 3.60 11.05
CA GLN A 165 12.30 2.48 11.18
C GLN A 165 12.47 1.44 10.06
N GLY A 166 13.24 1.74 9.01
CA GLY A 166 13.40 0.92 7.81
C GLY A 166 12.36 1.19 6.73
N ARG A 167 11.62 2.30 6.83
CA ARG A 167 10.58 2.67 5.85
C ARG A 167 11.16 3.49 4.73
N LEU A 168 10.75 3.18 3.50
CA LEU A 168 10.98 4.04 2.34
C LEU A 168 10.17 5.34 2.46
N LEU A 169 10.85 6.48 2.29
CA LEU A 169 10.27 7.81 2.43
C LEU A 169 9.73 8.35 1.11
N ALA A 170 8.57 9.00 1.11
CA ALA A 170 8.10 9.77 -0.05
C ALA A 170 9.09 10.92 -0.37
N PRO A 171 9.29 11.28 -1.65
CA PRO A 171 8.63 10.75 -2.86
C PRO A 171 9.31 9.52 -3.48
N ASN A 172 10.17 8.80 -2.74
CA ASN A 172 10.97 7.69 -3.27
C ASN A 172 10.18 6.40 -3.56
N TRP A 173 8.85 6.39 -3.42
CA TRP A 173 8.00 5.21 -3.59
C TRP A 173 7.90 4.66 -5.03
N GLY A 174 8.38 5.41 -6.01
CA GLY A 174 8.45 4.96 -7.40
C GLY A 174 9.77 4.27 -7.76
N ARG A 175 10.58 4.94 -8.59
CA ARG A 175 11.82 4.37 -9.14
C ARG A 175 12.81 3.91 -8.07
N VAL A 176 12.99 4.69 -7.00
CA VAL A 176 13.94 4.36 -5.92
C VAL A 176 13.46 3.14 -5.14
N HIS A 177 12.17 3.04 -4.81
CA HIS A 177 11.59 1.84 -4.18
C HIS A 177 11.84 0.59 -5.02
N SER A 178 11.52 0.64 -6.32
CA SER A 178 11.75 -0.50 -7.22
C SER A 178 13.24 -0.87 -7.31
N MET A 179 14.13 0.12 -7.46
CA MET A 179 15.57 -0.13 -7.56
C MET A 179 16.18 -0.64 -6.26
N TRP A 180 15.74 -0.12 -5.11
CA TRP A 180 16.31 -0.44 -3.82
C TRP A 180 15.68 -1.70 -3.22
N ALA A 181 14.40 -1.66 -2.85
CA ALA A 181 13.76 -2.76 -2.14
C ALA A 181 13.45 -3.98 -3.02
N ASN A 182 13.23 -3.79 -4.33
CA ASN A 182 12.84 -4.92 -5.20
C ASN A 182 14.01 -5.49 -6.01
N ILE A 183 15.12 -4.77 -6.14
CA ILE A 183 16.24 -5.16 -7.00
C ILE A 183 17.57 -5.24 -6.23
N ALA A 184 17.86 -4.30 -5.32
CA ALA A 184 19.11 -4.30 -4.56
C ALA A 184 19.00 -5.17 -3.28
N VAL A 185 17.86 -5.12 -2.60
CA VAL A 185 17.58 -5.82 -1.33
C VAL A 185 16.59 -6.95 -1.58
N THR A 186 17.05 -7.98 -2.29
CA THR A 186 16.31 -9.22 -2.55
C THR A 186 16.62 -10.29 -1.50
N PRO A 187 15.87 -11.41 -1.43
CA PRO A 187 16.20 -12.52 -0.52
C PRO A 187 17.61 -13.07 -0.71
N ASN A 188 18.07 -13.09 -1.96
CA ASN A 188 19.44 -13.40 -2.33
C ASN A 188 20.05 -12.16 -2.98
N ILE A 189 20.80 -11.37 -2.21
CA ILE A 189 21.44 -10.15 -2.65
C ILE A 189 22.60 -10.48 -3.59
N ASN A 190 22.60 -9.85 -4.76
CA ASN A 190 23.74 -9.86 -5.68
C ASN A 190 24.62 -8.64 -5.41
N ASN A 191 25.87 -8.85 -5.00
CA ASN A 191 26.77 -7.76 -4.59
C ASN A 191 27.03 -6.73 -5.69
N THR A 192 27.29 -7.16 -6.93
CA THR A 192 27.51 -6.24 -8.07
C THR A 192 26.32 -5.33 -8.29
N ARG A 193 25.11 -5.91 -8.20
CA ARG A 193 23.86 -5.18 -8.32
C ARG A 193 23.67 -4.22 -7.16
N LEU A 194 23.91 -4.66 -5.92
CA LEU A 194 23.84 -3.80 -4.75
C LEU A 194 24.81 -2.62 -4.84
N GLN A 195 26.08 -2.87 -5.14
CA GLN A 195 27.10 -1.83 -5.31
C GLN A 195 26.69 -0.79 -6.37
N LYS A 196 26.15 -1.24 -7.51
CA LYS A 196 25.60 -0.34 -8.55
C LYS A 196 24.49 0.56 -8.01
N PHE A 197 23.60 0.06 -7.16
CA PHE A 197 22.52 0.87 -6.61
C PHE A 197 22.97 1.75 -5.45
N ILE A 198 23.91 1.31 -4.62
CA ILE A 198 24.58 2.16 -3.63
C ILE A 198 25.22 3.35 -4.34
N MET A 199 26.01 3.12 -5.39
CA MET A 199 26.61 4.16 -6.22
C MET A 199 25.56 5.17 -6.72
N LYS A 200 24.45 4.69 -7.29
CA LYS A 200 23.40 5.59 -7.80
C LYS A 200 22.74 6.41 -6.69
N VAL A 201 22.48 5.79 -5.54
CA VAL A 201 21.83 6.45 -4.40
C VAL A 201 22.76 7.49 -3.77
N THR A 202 24.03 7.16 -3.53
CA THR A 202 25.00 8.08 -2.92
C THR A 202 25.38 9.22 -3.86
N ALA A 203 25.55 8.96 -5.16
CA ALA A 203 25.78 10.02 -6.14
C ALA A 203 24.60 10.99 -6.23
N PHE A 204 23.38 10.47 -6.36
CA PHE A 204 22.18 11.30 -6.48
C PHE A 204 21.93 12.10 -5.21
N TRP A 205 21.83 11.43 -4.06
CA TRP A 205 21.47 12.10 -2.82
C TRP A 205 22.59 12.97 -2.29
N GLY A 206 23.85 12.55 -2.41
CA GLY A 206 24.98 13.37 -2.01
C GLY A 206 25.00 14.70 -2.75
N GLN A 207 24.81 14.71 -4.07
CA GLN A 207 24.65 15.97 -4.81
C GLN A 207 23.37 16.72 -4.44
N LYS A 208 22.23 16.02 -4.31
CA LYS A 208 20.93 16.65 -4.07
C LYS A 208 20.84 17.40 -2.75
N ILE A 209 21.56 16.94 -1.72
CA ILE A 209 21.60 17.60 -0.40
C ILE A 209 22.89 18.39 -0.16
N GLY A 210 23.72 18.58 -1.19
CA GLY A 210 24.90 19.45 -1.14
C GLY A 210 26.11 18.88 -0.38
N LEU A 211 26.25 17.55 -0.31
CA LEU A 211 27.43 16.91 0.27
C LEU A 211 28.64 17.07 -0.64
N ASN A 212 29.81 17.30 -0.04
CA ASN A 212 31.08 17.16 -0.74
C ASN A 212 31.42 15.66 -0.81
N LEU A 213 31.18 15.04 -1.97
CA LEU A 213 31.36 13.61 -2.18
C LEU A 213 32.80 13.14 -1.88
N ASP A 214 33.82 13.95 -2.18
CA ASP A 214 35.22 13.57 -2.00
C ASP A 214 35.62 13.43 -0.51
N ASN A 215 34.86 14.08 0.38
CA ASN A 215 35.11 14.07 1.83
C ASN A 215 34.02 13.35 2.62
N THR A 216 32.98 12.84 1.96
CA THR A 216 31.84 12.22 2.63
C THR A 216 32.04 10.71 2.74
N VAL A 217 32.00 10.20 3.97
CA VAL A 217 31.91 8.76 4.22
C VAL A 217 30.44 8.36 4.33
N PHE A 218 30.00 7.47 3.46
CA PHE A 218 28.69 6.84 3.52
C PHE A 218 28.80 5.52 4.26
N HIS A 219 27.89 5.26 5.21
CA HIS A 219 27.83 4.02 5.97
C HIS A 219 26.67 3.17 5.44
N ILE A 220 26.95 1.92 5.10
CA ILE A 220 25.92 0.97 4.68
C ILE A 220 25.38 0.28 5.93
N LYS A 221 24.09 0.48 6.19
CA LYS A 221 23.39 -0.04 7.36
C LYS A 221 22.54 -1.24 6.98
N LEU A 222 22.55 -2.26 7.82
CA LEU A 222 21.69 -3.43 7.73
C LEU A 222 20.83 -3.54 8.99
N LYS A 223 19.55 -3.81 8.80
CA LYS A 223 18.58 -4.14 9.85
C LYS A 223 17.98 -5.50 9.52
N LYS A 224 18.07 -6.45 10.45
CA LYS A 224 17.38 -7.74 10.33
C LYS A 224 15.89 -7.55 10.64
N ILE A 225 15.04 -8.15 9.83
CA ILE A 225 13.59 -8.17 10.01
C ILE A 225 13.08 -9.60 9.91
N ASN A 226 11.88 -9.83 10.44
CA ASN A 226 11.19 -11.09 10.24
C ASN A 226 9.98 -10.89 9.33
N ALA A 227 9.85 -11.74 8.32
CA ALA A 227 8.71 -11.80 7.40
C ALA A 227 8.09 -13.21 7.44
N PRO A 228 7.47 -13.60 8.57
CA PRO A 228 6.91 -14.93 8.73
C PRO A 228 5.76 -15.15 7.74
N ALA A 229 5.57 -16.40 7.31
CA ALA A 229 4.43 -16.82 6.49
C ALA A 229 3.14 -17.04 7.32
N TYR A 230 3.19 -16.75 8.62
CA TYR A 230 2.10 -16.91 9.58
C TYR A 230 1.92 -15.61 10.39
N TRP A 231 0.75 -15.45 10.99
CA TRP A 231 0.46 -14.28 11.79
C TRP A 231 1.32 -14.25 13.05
N VAL A 232 1.94 -13.11 13.33
CA VAL A 232 2.68 -12.84 14.55
C VAL A 232 2.16 -11.54 15.14
N HIS A 233 1.78 -11.58 16.41
CA HIS A 233 1.32 -10.41 17.14
C HIS A 233 2.41 -9.33 17.12
N ASP A 234 2.02 -8.10 16.74
CA ASP A 234 2.88 -6.91 16.79
C ASP A 234 4.17 -6.97 15.94
N GLN A 235 4.19 -7.82 14.90
CA GLN A 235 5.37 -8.02 14.04
C GLN A 235 5.94 -6.72 13.44
N LEU A 236 5.08 -5.74 13.16
CA LEU A 236 5.49 -4.45 12.62
C LEU A 236 6.41 -3.70 13.59
N HIS A 237 6.01 -3.56 14.85
CA HIS A 237 6.79 -2.83 15.85
C HIS A 237 8.05 -3.61 16.25
N GLN A 238 7.99 -4.95 16.27
CA GLN A 238 9.17 -5.80 16.44
C GLN A 238 10.23 -5.56 15.35
N ASN A 239 9.80 -5.43 14.08
CA ASN A 239 10.72 -5.10 12.99
C ASN A 239 11.23 -3.65 13.07
N PHE A 240 10.41 -2.71 13.58
CA PHE A 240 10.85 -1.33 13.79
C PHE A 240 11.89 -1.19 14.89
N SER A 241 11.77 -1.96 15.97
CA SER A 241 12.71 -1.92 17.10
C SER A 241 14.01 -2.67 16.85
N ALA A 242 14.12 -3.46 15.78
CA ALA A 242 15.36 -4.14 15.43
C ALA A 242 16.52 -3.14 15.28
N PRO A 243 17.73 -3.46 15.75
CA PRO A 243 18.86 -2.54 15.67
C PRO A 243 19.38 -2.44 14.23
N TRP A 244 20.03 -1.32 13.93
CA TRP A 244 20.84 -1.17 12.73
C TRP A 244 22.30 -1.48 13.05
N THR A 245 22.95 -2.20 12.14
CA THR A 245 24.38 -2.47 12.19
C THR A 245 25.04 -1.86 10.96
N THR A 246 26.15 -1.15 11.15
CA THR A 246 27.01 -0.77 10.01
C THR A 246 27.71 -2.02 9.50
N ILE A 247 27.49 -2.37 8.24
CA ILE A 247 28.11 -3.53 7.60
C ILE A 247 29.28 -3.15 6.69
N GLY A 248 29.45 -1.87 6.40
CA GLY A 248 30.55 -1.39 5.57
C GLY A 248 30.44 0.09 5.26
N THR A 249 31.39 0.60 4.49
CA THR A 249 31.50 2.01 4.13
C THR A 249 31.71 2.19 2.64
N VAL A 250 31.36 3.38 2.16
CA VAL A 250 31.50 3.78 0.76
C VAL A 250 31.97 5.22 0.72
N THR A 251 32.98 5.47 -0.10
CA THR A 251 33.57 6.79 -0.31
C THR A 251 33.65 7.09 -1.79
N TRP A 252 33.63 8.39 -2.12
CA TRP A 252 33.93 8.86 -3.46
C TRP A 252 35.27 9.60 -3.43
N THR A 253 36.04 9.48 -4.50
CA THR A 253 37.26 10.26 -4.72
C THR A 253 37.41 10.47 -6.21
N ASP A 254 37.46 11.71 -6.67
CA ASP A 254 37.61 12.06 -8.09
C ASP A 254 36.56 11.38 -8.99
N LYS A 255 35.31 11.32 -8.50
CA LYS A 255 34.16 10.66 -9.16
C LYS A 255 34.30 9.14 -9.30
N LEU A 256 35.31 8.52 -8.68
CA LEU A 256 35.43 7.09 -8.53
C LEU A 256 34.87 6.68 -7.16
N ILE A 257 34.12 5.59 -7.12
CA ILE A 257 33.53 5.07 -5.89
C ILE A 257 34.35 3.89 -5.38
N SER A 258 34.64 3.88 -4.09
CA SER A 258 35.26 2.76 -3.39
C SER A 258 34.27 2.12 -2.43
N PHE A 259 34.32 0.79 -2.33
CA PHE A 259 33.45 0.01 -1.46
C PHE A 259 34.31 -0.77 -0.47
N ASP A 260 34.03 -0.58 0.81
CA ASP A 260 34.46 -1.46 1.89
C ASP A 260 33.20 -2.20 2.38
N LEU A 261 32.91 -3.34 1.76
CA LEU A 261 31.73 -4.16 2.04
C LEU A 261 32.12 -5.64 2.10
N PRO A 262 31.43 -6.45 2.91
CA PRO A 262 31.65 -7.89 2.97
C PRO A 262 31.43 -8.58 1.63
N ASP A 263 32.30 -9.54 1.31
CA ASP A 263 32.23 -10.33 0.08
C ASP A 263 30.93 -11.14 -0.03
N ASN A 264 30.27 -11.43 1.08
CA ASN A 264 28.97 -12.08 1.10
C ASN A 264 28.03 -11.41 2.11
N ILE A 265 27.18 -10.51 1.63
CA ILE A 265 26.18 -9.84 2.48
C ILE A 265 25.07 -10.80 2.90
N ASN A 266 24.84 -11.89 2.16
CA ASN A 266 23.80 -12.87 2.48
C ASN A 266 24.14 -13.70 3.73
N SER A 267 25.42 -13.83 4.09
CA SER A 267 25.85 -14.55 5.30
C SER A 267 25.77 -13.72 6.59
N LEU A 268 25.41 -12.43 6.48
CA LEU A 268 25.27 -11.52 7.62
C LEU A 268 23.91 -11.68 8.31
#